data_AF-A0A3R7NE49-F1
#
_entry.id   AF-A0A3R7NE49-F1
#
_cell.length_a   1.000
_cell.length_b   1.000
_cell.length_c   1.000
_cell.angle_alpha   90.00
_cell.angle_beta   90.00
_cell.angle_gamma   90.00
#
_symmetry.space_group_name_H-M   'P 1'
#
loop_
_entity.id
_entity.type
_entity.pdbx_description
1 polymer ?
#
loop_
_entity_poly.entity_id
_entity_poly.type
_entity_poly.pdbx_seq_one_letter_code
_entity_poly.pdbx_strand_id
1 'polypeptide(L)'
;MFTRGPLTVAQAERVCKWYFRAGFIGLPWLWFANWLLFRHHAGANSTIAWYTTASLRLGLAGGLLLVVWYVAVMLAVPATSSLFVLPPFTGKWQPGHFAT
;
A
#
# COMPACT_ATOMS: atom_id res chain seq x y z
N MET A 1 -9.10 -14.20 -15.20
CA MET A 1 -9.11 -14.23 -16.69
C MET A 1 -7.66 -14.25 -17.16
N PHE A 2 -7.08 -15.45 -17.27
CA PHE A 2 -5.69 -15.69 -17.68
C PHE A 2 -5.71 -16.28 -19.09
N THR A 3 -5.35 -15.47 -20.10
CA THR A 3 -4.80 -15.84 -21.43
C THR A 3 -4.77 -14.56 -22.28
N ARG A 4 -3.72 -13.76 -22.15
CA ARG A 4 -3.37 -12.76 -23.17
C ARG A 4 -1.90 -12.99 -23.47
N GLY A 5 -1.54 -13.06 -24.74
CA GLY A 5 -0.15 -13.25 -25.21
C GLY A 5 0.79 -12.18 -24.67
N PRO A 6 2.05 -12.12 -25.15
CA PRO A 6 3.03 -11.15 -24.66
C PRO A 6 2.43 -9.74 -24.68
N LEU A 7 2.42 -9.11 -23.51
CA LEU A 7 1.78 -7.83 -23.31
C LEU A 7 2.55 -6.77 -24.09
N THR A 8 1.90 -6.09 -25.03
CA THR A 8 2.60 -5.06 -25.83
C THR A 8 2.98 -3.88 -24.94
N VAL A 9 4.03 -3.14 -25.30
CA VAL A 9 4.47 -1.96 -24.54
C VAL A 9 3.33 -0.95 -24.35
N ALA A 10 2.50 -0.75 -25.38
CA ALA A 10 1.33 0.14 -25.32
C ALA A 10 0.24 -0.36 -24.34
N GLN A 11 0.01 -1.67 -24.29
CA GLN A 11 -0.91 -2.27 -23.31
C GLN A 11 -0.34 -2.13 -21.88
N ALA A 12 0.96 -2.36 -21.70
CA ALA A 12 1.63 -2.24 -20.41
C ALA A 12 1.53 -0.82 -19.87
N GLU A 13 1.77 0.17 -20.73
CA GLU A 13 1.63 1.58 -20.39
C GLU A 13 0.20 1.92 -19.95
N ARG A 14 -0.82 1.46 -20.69
CA ARG A 14 -2.22 1.72 -20.36
C ARG A 14 -2.60 1.12 -19.00
N VAL A 15 -2.16 -0.11 -18.72
CA VAL A 15 -2.43 -0.76 -17.43
C VAL A 15 -1.68 -0.07 -16.30
N CYS A 16 -0.40 0.28 -16.49
CA CYS A 16 0.41 1.00 -15.51
C CYS A 16 -0.23 2.35 -15.12
N LYS A 17 -0.72 3.13 -16.10
CA LYS A 17 -1.46 4.37 -15.85
C LYS A 17 -2.73 4.14 -15.04
N TRP A 18 -3.47 3.08 -15.34
CA TRP A 18 -4.71 2.78 -14.65
C TRP A 18 -4.47 2.36 -13.20
N TYR A 19 -3.49 1.48 -12.96
CA TYR A 19 -3.07 1.07 -11.61
C TYR A 19 -2.53 2.25 -10.80
N PHE A 20 -1.75 3.14 -11.42
CA PHE A 20 -1.29 4.36 -10.77
C PHE A 20 -2.45 5.26 -10.32
N ARG A 21 -3.47 5.45 -11.18
CA ARG A 21 -4.66 6.24 -10.85
C ARG A 21 -5.50 5.57 -9.76
N ALA A 22 -5.62 4.24 -9.79
CA ALA A 22 -6.34 3.49 -8.77
C ALA A 22 -5.74 3.69 -7.36
N GLY A 23 -4.43 3.92 -7.23
CA GLY A 23 -3.81 4.21 -5.93
C GLY A 23 -4.41 5.42 -5.21
N PHE A 24 -4.98 6.39 -5.93
CA PHE A 24 -5.60 7.59 -5.33
C PHE A 24 -6.91 7.31 -4.58
N ILE A 25 -7.45 6.09 -4.63
CA ILE A 25 -8.61 5.70 -3.80
C ILE A 25 -8.25 5.45 -2.32
N GLY A 26 -7.06 5.88 -1.88
CA GLY A 26 -6.58 5.71 -0.51
C GLY A 26 -5.87 4.38 -0.25
N LEU A 27 -5.37 3.73 -1.30
CA LEU A 27 -4.70 2.43 -1.20
C LEU A 27 -3.22 2.57 -1.55
N PRO A 28 -2.35 3.00 -0.62
CA PRO A 28 -0.95 3.26 -0.90
C PRO A 28 -0.17 2.02 -1.38
N TRP A 29 -0.62 0.83 -0.98
CA TRP A 29 -0.05 -0.44 -1.45
C TRP A 29 -0.23 -0.67 -2.95
N LEU A 30 -1.25 -0.08 -3.59
CA LEU A 30 -1.45 -0.20 -5.05
C LEU A 30 -0.33 0.47 -5.83
N TRP A 31 0.19 1.60 -5.36
CA TRP A 31 1.36 2.23 -5.98
C TRP A 31 2.60 1.34 -5.85
N PHE A 32 2.77 0.69 -4.70
CA PHE A 32 3.87 -0.26 -4.54
C PHE A 32 3.74 -1.48 -5.47
N ALA A 33 2.53 -2.03 -5.60
CA ALA A 33 2.24 -3.10 -6.55
C ALA A 33 2.49 -2.67 -8.00
N ASN A 34 2.09 -1.44 -8.38
CA ASN A 34 2.36 -0.88 -9.70
C ASN A 34 3.87 -0.78 -9.99
N TRP A 35 4.67 -0.35 -9.01
CA TRP A 35 6.12 -0.33 -9.13
C TRP A 35 6.69 -1.76 -9.32
N LEU A 36 6.30 -2.72 -8.50
CA LEU A 36 6.78 -4.11 -8.60
C LEU A 36 6.48 -4.74 -9.97
N LEU A 37 5.27 -4.55 -10.49
CA LEU A 37 4.82 -5.16 -11.74
C LEU A 37 5.49 -4.54 -12.98
N PHE A 38 5.72 -3.23 -12.98
CA PHE A 38 6.15 -2.51 -14.18
C PHE A 38 7.61 -2.05 -14.18
N ARG A 39 8.36 -2.16 -13.06
CA ARG A 39 9.77 -1.71 -12.99
C ARG A 39 10.68 -2.34 -14.04
N HIS A 40 10.45 -3.60 -14.40
CA HIS A 40 11.25 -4.30 -15.41
C HIS A 40 11.02 -3.77 -16.84
N HIS A 41 9.91 -3.08 -17.06
CA HIS A 41 9.55 -2.46 -18.34
C HIS A 41 9.97 -0.98 -18.42
N ALA A 42 10.59 -0.43 -17.37
CA ALA A 42 11.00 0.97 -17.33
C ALA A 42 12.04 1.32 -18.40
N GLY A 43 12.92 0.38 -18.76
CA GLY A 43 13.91 0.59 -19.83
C GLY A 43 13.31 0.65 -21.24
N ALA A 44 12.09 0.13 -21.43
CA ALA A 44 11.45 0.05 -22.74
C ALA A 44 10.56 1.27 -23.07
N ASN A 45 10.16 2.05 -22.06
CA ASN A 45 9.26 3.20 -22.24
C ASN A 45 9.44 4.21 -21.11
N SER A 46 9.77 5.46 -21.47
CA SER A 46 9.97 6.57 -20.53
C SER A 46 8.72 6.90 -19.71
N THR A 47 7.53 6.69 -20.27
CA THR A 47 6.26 6.87 -19.57
C THR A 47 6.14 5.86 -18.43
N ILE A 48 6.41 4.58 -18.70
CA ILE A 48 6.37 3.53 -17.66
C ILE A 48 7.43 3.82 -16.58
N ALA A 49 8.63 4.28 -16.95
CA ALA A 49 9.67 4.67 -16.01
C ALA A 49 9.21 5.81 -15.07
N TRP A 50 8.53 6.82 -15.62
CA TRP A 50 8.00 7.91 -14.80
C TRP A 50 6.92 7.41 -13.84
N TYR A 51 5.93 6.66 -14.33
CA TYR A 51 4.83 6.15 -13.50
C TYR A 51 5.33 5.19 -12.42
N THR A 52 6.28 4.31 -12.72
CA THR A 52 6.85 3.40 -11.73
C THR A 52 7.64 4.15 -10.65
N THR A 53 8.44 5.15 -11.03
CA THR A 53 9.19 5.98 -10.08
C THR A 53 8.25 6.81 -9.20
N ALA A 54 7.24 7.45 -9.80
CA ALA A 54 6.22 8.20 -9.07
C ALA A 54 5.44 7.29 -8.13
N SER A 55 5.08 6.07 -8.57
CA SER A 55 4.40 5.09 -7.74
C SER A 55 5.24 4.68 -6.54
N LEU A 56 6.55 4.43 -6.71
CA LEU A 56 7.41 4.10 -5.58
C LEU A 56 7.43 5.22 -4.53
N ARG A 57 7.57 6.47 -4.97
CA ARG A 57 7.57 7.65 -4.07
C ARG A 57 6.23 7.81 -3.35
N LEU A 58 5.11 7.71 -4.06
CA LEU A 58 3.77 7.80 -3.48
C LEU A 58 3.46 6.62 -2.56
N GLY A 59 3.90 5.41 -2.90
CA GLY A 59 3.76 4.22 -2.06
C GLY A 59 4.54 4.36 -0.75
N LEU A 60 5.78 4.86 -0.80
CA LEU A 60 6.57 5.13 0.40
C LEU A 60 5.97 6.26 1.25
N ALA A 61 5.61 7.39 0.63
CA ALA A 61 5.03 8.52 1.33
C ALA A 61 3.66 8.17 1.94
N GLY A 62 2.80 7.51 1.18
CA GLY A 62 1.48 7.07 1.64
C GLY A 62 1.56 5.95 2.67
N GLY A 63 2.50 5.01 2.53
CA GLY A 63 2.77 3.98 3.53
C GLY A 63 3.27 4.57 4.84
N LEU A 64 4.21 5.52 4.78
CA LEU A 64 4.70 6.24 5.96
C LEU A 64 3.58 7.05 6.62
N LEU A 65 2.77 7.77 5.83
CA LEU A 65 1.63 8.52 6.33
C LEU A 65 0.62 7.61 7.04
N LEU A 66 0.35 6.42 6.48
CA LEU A 66 -0.54 5.44 7.10
C LEU A 66 0.00 4.94 8.45
N VAL A 67 1.30 4.63 8.52
CA VAL A 67 1.95 4.22 9.77
C VAL A 67 1.90 5.33 10.82
N VAL A 68 2.24 6.56 10.43
CA VAL A 68 2.18 7.73 11.33
C VAL A 68 0.75 7.96 11.82
N TRP A 69 -0.23 7.91 10.92
CA TRP A 69 -1.65 8.04 11.27
C TRP A 69 -2.08 6.93 12.24
N TYR A 70 -1.71 5.68 11.96
CA TYR A 70 -2.02 4.54 12.84
C TYR A 70 -1.46 4.74 14.25
N VAL A 71 -0.19 5.11 14.37
CA VAL A 71 0.46 5.38 15.66
C VAL A 71 -0.22 6.56 16.37
N ALA A 72 -0.51 7.65 15.65
CA ALA A 72 -1.20 8.80 16.22
C ALA A 72 -2.59 8.43 16.76
N VAL A 73 -3.35 7.62 16.03
CA VAL A 73 -4.66 7.09 16.50
C VAL A 73 -4.46 6.21 17.73
N MET A 74 -3.48 5.32 17.75
CA MET A 74 -3.22 4.48 18.93
C MET A 74 -2.87 5.28 20.18
N LEU A 75 -2.18 6.42 20.03
CA LEU A 75 -1.82 7.30 21.14
C LEU A 75 -2.99 8.22 21.58
N ALA A 76 -3.87 8.58 20.65
CA ALA A 76 -4.99 9.47 20.93
C ALA A 76 -6.20 8.74 21.52
N VAL A 77 -6.43 7.48 21.16
CA VAL A 77 -7.57 6.70 21.67
C VAL A 77 -7.26 6.22 23.10
N PRO A 78 -8.14 6.48 24.08
CA PRO A 78 -7.95 5.99 25.44
C PRO A 78 -7.82 4.45 25.46
N ALA A 79 -6.91 3.94 26.28
CA ALA A 79 -6.71 2.49 26.44
C ALA A 79 -7.97 1.75 26.94
N THR A 80 -8.93 2.45 27.53
CA THR A 80 -10.23 1.90 27.97
C THR A 80 -11.28 1.85 26.85
N SER A 81 -10.96 2.31 25.64
CA SER A 81 -11.88 2.33 24.51
C SER A 81 -12.24 0.92 24.04
N SER A 82 -13.52 0.70 23.70
CA SER A 82 -14.01 -0.53 23.09
C SER A 82 -13.46 -0.79 21.68
N LEU A 83 -12.73 0.17 21.10
CA LEU A 83 -11.98 -0.01 19.85
C LEU A 83 -10.79 -0.95 20.01
N PHE A 84 -10.30 -1.15 21.24
CA PHE A 84 -9.21 -2.07 21.52
C PHE A 84 -9.74 -3.38 22.09
N VAL A 85 -9.52 -4.47 21.36
CA VAL A 85 -9.68 -5.83 21.92
C VAL A 85 -8.58 -6.09 22.97
N LEU A 86 -7.37 -5.63 22.67
CA LEU A 86 -6.22 -5.63 23.56
C LEU A 86 -5.68 -4.20 23.62
N PRO A 87 -5.71 -3.54 24.80
CA PRO A 87 -5.24 -2.18 24.92
C PRO A 87 -3.72 -2.11 24.66
N PRO A 88 -3.28 -1.15 23.81
CA PRO A 88 -1.86 -0.97 23.55
C PRO A 88 -1.13 -0.39 24.78
N PHE A 89 0.17 -0.65 24.90
CA PHE A 89 1.09 -0.02 25.87
C PHE A 89 0.74 -0.16 27.36
N THR A 90 0.00 -1.20 27.76
CA THR A 90 -0.37 -1.40 29.18
C THR A 90 0.78 -1.85 30.08
N GLY A 91 1.93 -2.24 29.51
CA GLY A 91 3.10 -2.73 30.26
C GLY A 91 2.86 -4.05 31.00
N LYS A 92 1.67 -4.65 30.87
CA LYS A 92 1.29 -5.92 31.49
C LYS A 92 1.24 -7.00 30.41
N TRP A 93 1.85 -8.14 30.69
CA TRP A 93 1.70 -9.32 29.85
C TRP A 93 0.25 -9.80 29.92
N GLN A 94 -0.44 -9.83 28.79
CA GLN A 94 -1.80 -10.37 28.68
C GLN A 94 -1.70 -11.70 27.91
N PRO A 95 -1.92 -12.85 28.59
CA PRO A 95 -2.02 -14.10 27.87
C PRO A 95 -3.23 -14.00 26.95
N GLY A 96 -3.04 -14.18 25.64
CA GLY A 96 -4.11 -14.25 24.64
C GLY A 96 -4.97 -15.51 24.78
N HIS A 97 -5.33 -15.90 26.00
CA HIS A 97 -6.29 -16.98 26.22
C HIS A 97 -7.65 -16.50 25.74
N PHE A 98 -8.10 -17.07 24.62
CA PHE A 98 -9.50 -17.04 24.22
C PHE A 98 -10.34 -17.59 25.38
N ALA A 99 -11.40 -16.88 25.76
CA ALA A 99 -12.36 -17.40 26.72
C ALA A 99 -13.00 -18.68 26.17
N THR A 100 -13.10 -19.71 27.01
CA THR A 100 -13.95 -20.90 26.78
C THR A 100 -15.41 -20.59 27.05
#